data_AF-A0A9P6JM39-F1
#
_entry.id   AF-A0A9P6JM39-F1
#
_cell.length_a   1.000
_cell.length_b   1.000
_cell.length_c   1.000
_cell.angle_alpha   90.00
_cell.angle_beta   90.00
_cell.angle_gamma   90.00
#
_symmetry.space_group_name_H-M   'P 1'
#
loop_
_entity.id
_entity.type
_entity.pdbx_description
1 polymer ?
#
loop_
_entity_poly.entity_id
_entity_poly.type
_entity_poly.pdbx_seq_one_letter_code
_entity_poly.pdbx_strand_id
1 'polypeptide(L)'
;MPLRSQRSLHRPSAGDHQPPEPRVPSHHSQEFSQTRQRSLSLSRSDRERRPQTFEEPVPPLPHGFNTRPSIDETDHRVLKKSFESRLASTRTSTEVEQDRHRRPSVSHASVNPISEQTESATKQRVFIHSLQHFHSVGIGSSTSAGDLIAVCEKEGVLDGWAGIGSWMVWEISQDFGMERPVRDFEQLADVQASWLKDKTVNYFLLKKSTIAGLLSRSTIPSTAPTHSGYIEWESKRGKWSKRWLRLKENGLYISKRDNGRDETLLCSLSNFDAYYITRSQRSPKPFPFAVKSTDNLSFFENTADYMHNLSCSEKDGQVWIEKILTARSFVLHEERQVLFNPRIPSTQNGLGASLSRSGTRKTVGGRQQQPFLALPPSDVFQPGSLLSQPGP
;
A
#
# COMPACT_ATOMS: atom_id res chain seq x y z
N MET A 1 35.61 34.88 30.73
CA MET A 1 36.84 34.07 30.90
C MET A 1 36.45 32.60 30.82
N PRO A 2 36.69 31.88 29.71
CA PRO A 2 36.23 30.52 29.52
C PRO A 2 37.26 29.50 30.00
N LEU A 3 36.85 28.58 30.89
CA LEU A 3 37.67 27.49 31.39
C LEU A 3 37.60 26.30 30.42
N ARG A 4 38.75 25.97 29.80
CA ARG A 4 38.99 24.75 29.02
C ARG A 4 39.02 23.54 29.96
N SER A 5 38.29 22.48 29.60
CA SER A 5 38.50 21.13 30.17
C SER A 5 39.37 20.31 29.22
N GLN A 6 40.48 19.77 29.75
CA GLN A 6 41.42 18.91 29.04
C GLN A 6 41.20 17.43 29.37
N ARG A 7 41.28 16.61 28.32
CA ARG A 7 41.88 15.27 28.17
C ARG A 7 41.68 14.23 29.28
N SER A 8 41.28 13.02 28.85
CA SER A 8 42.07 11.82 29.14
C SER A 8 41.85 10.74 28.07
N LEU A 9 42.94 10.29 27.46
CA LEU A 9 43.06 9.13 26.58
C LEU A 9 43.73 8.03 27.40
N HIS A 10 43.12 6.85 27.49
CA HIS A 10 43.78 5.65 28.00
C HIS A 10 43.71 4.52 26.98
N ARG A 11 44.89 3.98 26.67
CA ARG A 11 45.17 2.81 25.85
C ARG A 11 46.09 1.91 26.70
N PRO A 12 45.85 0.60 26.76
CA PRO A 12 46.90 -0.40 26.97
C PRO A 12 47.00 -1.25 25.69
N SER A 13 48.13 -1.19 24.96
CA SER A 13 49.40 -1.90 25.16
C SER A 13 49.33 -3.38 24.77
N ALA A 14 50.12 -3.69 23.74
CA ALA A 14 50.38 -4.99 23.16
C ALA A 14 51.36 -5.80 24.01
N GLY A 15 51.31 -7.13 23.87
CA GLY A 15 52.31 -8.09 24.34
C GLY A 15 52.49 -9.17 23.27
N ASP A 16 53.76 -9.47 23.00
CA ASP A 16 54.34 -10.08 21.80
C ASP A 16 54.67 -11.59 21.96
N HIS A 17 54.83 -12.27 20.81
CA HIS A 17 55.71 -13.44 20.50
C HIS A 17 55.58 -14.76 21.31
N GLN A 18 55.77 -15.99 20.82
CA GLN A 18 56.21 -16.65 19.56
C GLN A 18 55.89 -18.18 19.70
N PRO A 19 55.91 -19.00 18.62
CA PRO A 19 55.60 -20.44 18.62
C PRO A 19 56.85 -21.34 18.73
N PRO A 20 56.70 -22.66 19.00
CA PRO A 20 57.06 -23.65 17.95
C PRO A 20 56.29 -25.01 17.96
N GLU A 21 55.94 -25.47 16.75
CA GLU A 21 56.26 -26.78 16.09
C GLU A 21 55.94 -28.19 16.72
N PRO A 22 55.97 -29.30 15.94
CA PRO A 22 54.82 -30.21 15.77
C PRO A 22 55.05 -31.66 16.22
N ARG A 23 53.99 -32.48 16.32
CA ARG A 23 54.07 -33.96 16.34
C ARG A 23 52.92 -34.63 15.57
N VAL A 24 53.29 -35.74 14.94
CA VAL A 24 52.64 -36.53 13.88
C VAL A 24 51.79 -37.69 14.49
N PRO A 25 51.19 -38.65 13.74
CA PRO A 25 49.77 -39.00 13.86
C PRO A 25 49.50 -40.44 14.36
N SER A 26 48.25 -40.78 14.63
CA SER A 26 47.81 -42.16 14.87
C SER A 26 46.59 -42.53 14.04
N HIS A 27 46.71 -43.71 13.42
CA HIS A 27 45.83 -44.37 12.45
C HIS A 27 44.53 -44.96 13.01
N HIS A 28 43.54 -45.10 12.12
CA HIS A 28 42.46 -46.11 11.96
C HIS A 28 41.12 -45.45 11.65
N SER A 29 40.22 -45.89 10.76
CA SER A 29 40.16 -46.81 9.59
C SER A 29 38.71 -46.72 9.05
N GLN A 30 38.47 -47.22 7.81
CA GLN A 30 37.19 -47.44 7.06
C GLN A 30 36.75 -46.29 6.13
N GLU A 31 37.01 -46.34 4.80
CA GLU A 31 36.31 -47.08 3.70
C GLU A 31 34.85 -46.58 3.48
N PHE A 32 34.30 -46.21 2.31
CA PHE A 32 34.46 -46.58 0.88
C PHE A 32 34.08 -45.39 -0.06
N SER A 33 34.82 -45.25 -1.17
CA SER A 33 34.46 -44.86 -2.56
C SER A 33 33.56 -43.65 -2.95
N GLN A 34 34.09 -42.74 -3.77
CA GLN A 34 33.81 -42.64 -5.24
C GLN A 34 34.45 -41.38 -5.89
N THR A 35 35.43 -41.64 -6.76
CA THR A 35 35.84 -40.97 -8.02
C THR A 35 35.48 -39.49 -8.30
N ARG A 36 36.49 -38.61 -8.28
CA ARG A 36 36.59 -37.42 -9.15
C ARG A 36 37.97 -37.36 -9.81
N GLN A 37 38.01 -37.61 -11.11
CA GLN A 37 39.18 -37.37 -11.96
C GLN A 37 39.32 -35.86 -12.23
N ARG A 38 40.49 -35.31 -11.90
CA ARG A 38 41.03 -34.07 -12.47
C ARG A 38 42.17 -34.46 -13.39
N SER A 39 42.06 -34.15 -14.68
CA SER A 39 43.17 -34.18 -15.62
C SER A 39 43.58 -32.75 -15.96
N LEU A 40 44.85 -32.47 -15.69
CA LEU A 40 45.62 -31.38 -16.27
C LEU A 40 46.21 -31.88 -17.59
N SER A 41 46.18 -31.07 -18.64
CA SER A 41 47.07 -31.24 -19.79
C SER A 41 47.53 -29.89 -20.32
N LEU A 42 48.85 -29.73 -20.31
CA LEU A 42 49.64 -28.74 -21.02
C LEU A 42 49.99 -29.28 -22.42
N SER A 43 49.82 -28.46 -23.46
CA SER A 43 50.68 -28.36 -24.66
C SER A 43 50.14 -27.23 -25.56
N ARG A 44 50.85 -26.11 -25.73
CA ARG A 44 51.90 -25.78 -26.72
C ARG A 44 51.40 -25.57 -28.17
N SER A 45 51.79 -24.39 -28.68
CA SER A 45 51.91 -23.90 -30.07
C SER A 45 50.64 -23.82 -30.91
N ASP A 46 50.28 -22.62 -31.40
CA ASP A 46 50.88 -22.16 -32.65
C ASP A 46 50.76 -20.64 -32.86
N ARG A 47 51.72 -20.12 -33.63
CA ARG A 47 51.82 -18.76 -34.14
C ARG A 47 50.79 -18.57 -35.25
N GLU A 48 50.01 -17.49 -35.21
CA GLU A 48 49.62 -16.82 -36.45
C GLU A 48 49.40 -15.32 -36.26
N ARG A 49 49.73 -14.60 -37.35
CA ARG A 49 49.98 -13.17 -37.44
C ARG A 49 48.70 -12.38 -37.76
N ARG A 50 48.79 -11.07 -37.41
CA ARG A 50 48.14 -9.87 -38.00
C ARG A 50 46.73 -9.48 -37.53
N PRO A 51 46.32 -8.19 -37.67
CA PRO A 51 47.10 -6.94 -37.79
C PRO A 51 46.72 -5.87 -36.76
N GLN A 52 47.62 -4.89 -36.59
CA GLN A 52 47.42 -3.65 -35.84
C GLN A 52 46.33 -2.79 -36.48
N THR A 53 45.31 -2.44 -35.72
CA THR A 53 44.44 -1.29 -35.99
C THR A 53 45.11 -0.03 -35.44
N PHE A 54 45.28 0.94 -36.32
CA PHE A 54 45.70 2.31 -36.04
C PHE A 54 44.73 2.94 -35.03
N GLU A 55 45.26 3.43 -33.90
CA GLU A 55 44.58 4.43 -33.07
C GLU A 55 44.68 5.79 -33.78
N GLU A 56 43.53 6.40 -34.03
CA GLU A 56 43.39 7.76 -34.53
C GLU A 56 43.34 8.73 -33.33
N PRO A 57 44.11 9.83 -33.33
CA PRO A 57 44.17 10.76 -32.20
C PRO A 57 42.94 11.66 -32.15
N VAL A 58 42.27 11.68 -31.00
CA VAL A 58 41.12 12.55 -30.69
C VAL A 58 41.59 14.02 -30.58
N PRO A 59 40.94 14.98 -31.27
CA PRO A 59 41.28 16.39 -31.17
C PRO A 59 40.81 17.04 -29.85
N PRO A 60 41.53 18.05 -29.32
CA PRO A 60 41.18 18.73 -28.08
C PRO A 60 39.98 19.67 -28.23
N LEU A 61 39.07 19.63 -27.26
CA LEU A 61 37.93 20.56 -27.13
C LEU A 61 38.40 21.94 -26.63
N PRO A 62 37.89 23.05 -27.18
CA PRO A 62 38.26 24.39 -26.76
C PRO A 62 37.62 24.81 -25.42
N HIS A 63 38.44 25.46 -24.59
CA HIS A 63 38.08 26.20 -23.38
C HIS A 63 37.50 27.59 -23.69
N GLY A 64 36.61 28.07 -22.81
CA GLY A 64 36.06 29.43 -22.76
C GLY A 64 34.62 29.48 -23.30
N PHE A 65 33.59 29.98 -22.60
CA PHE A 65 33.55 31.24 -21.85
C PHE A 65 32.61 31.19 -20.64
N ASN A 66 33.09 31.76 -19.54
CA ASN A 66 32.27 32.37 -18.50
C ASN A 66 31.43 33.50 -19.11
N THR A 67 30.11 33.49 -18.93
CA THR A 67 29.40 34.73 -18.60
C THR A 67 28.10 34.43 -17.84
N ARG A 68 28.08 34.92 -16.62
CA ARG A 68 26.98 34.97 -15.66
C ARG A 68 26.30 36.32 -15.85
N PRO A 69 24.97 36.43 -16.01
CA PRO A 69 24.28 37.68 -15.71
C PRO A 69 23.78 37.64 -14.28
N SER A 70 24.36 38.52 -13.46
CA SER A 70 23.77 39.05 -12.25
C SER A 70 22.47 39.75 -12.63
N ILE A 71 21.36 39.42 -11.98
CA ILE A 71 20.18 40.30 -11.94
C ILE A 71 20.09 40.82 -10.52
N ASP A 72 20.25 42.14 -10.48
CA ASP A 72 20.19 42.99 -9.31
C ASP A 72 18.83 42.93 -8.63
N GLU A 73 18.98 42.81 -7.32
CA GLU A 73 18.13 43.29 -6.26
C GLU A 73 17.63 44.72 -6.57
N THR A 74 16.34 44.88 -6.82
CA THR A 74 15.67 46.19 -6.72
C THR A 74 14.56 46.12 -5.69
N ASP A 75 14.90 46.75 -4.57
CA ASP A 75 14.11 47.17 -3.44
C ASP A 75 12.85 47.94 -3.88
N HIS A 76 11.66 47.39 -3.60
CA HIS A 76 10.42 48.18 -3.59
C HIS A 76 9.63 47.91 -2.30
N ARG A 77 9.90 48.80 -1.35
CA ARG A 77 9.21 49.02 -0.10
C ARG A 77 7.99 49.94 -0.34
N VAL A 78 6.77 49.41 -0.32
CA VAL A 78 5.50 50.17 -0.15
C VAL A 78 4.54 49.33 0.69
N LEU A 79 4.50 49.56 2.01
CA LEU A 79 3.45 50.31 2.72
C LEU A 79 2.01 49.78 2.55
N LYS A 80 1.59 49.04 3.61
CA LYS A 80 0.32 49.12 4.34
C LYS A 80 -0.94 49.49 3.53
N LYS A 81 -1.94 48.58 3.54
CA LYS A 81 -3.29 48.97 3.97
C LYS A 81 -4.08 47.80 4.55
N SER A 82 -4.37 47.96 5.84
CA SER A 82 -5.38 47.29 6.64
C SER A 82 -6.77 47.36 6.01
N PHE A 83 -7.50 46.25 6.01
CA PHE A 83 -8.95 46.24 5.85
C PHE A 83 -9.58 45.68 7.12
N GLU A 84 -10.02 46.58 7.98
CA GLU A 84 -10.86 46.29 9.14
C GLU A 84 -11.90 47.43 9.24
N SER A 85 -13.17 47.11 9.05
CA SER A 85 -14.36 47.83 9.55
C SER A 85 -15.58 47.00 9.14
N ARG A 86 -16.22 46.25 10.05
CA ARG A 86 -17.22 46.67 11.06
C ARG A 86 -18.49 47.29 10.46
N LEU A 87 -19.61 46.57 10.70
CA LEU A 87 -20.90 47.02 11.26
C LEU A 87 -21.65 48.16 10.52
N ALA A 88 -22.97 48.25 10.41
CA ALA A 88 -24.14 47.46 10.80
C ALA A 88 -25.37 48.20 10.23
N SER A 89 -26.52 47.50 10.17
CA SER A 89 -27.87 48.00 10.43
C SER A 89 -28.46 49.14 9.58
N THR A 90 -29.58 48.87 8.88
CA THR A 90 -30.83 49.64 9.09
C THR A 90 -32.06 48.85 8.60
N ARG A 91 -33.10 48.78 9.45
CA ARG A 91 -34.48 48.34 9.20
C ARG A 91 -35.31 49.50 8.63
N THR A 92 -36.37 49.20 7.87
CA THR A 92 -37.80 49.70 7.95
C THR A 92 -38.52 49.33 6.64
N SER A 93 -39.61 48.52 6.65
CA SER A 93 -41.05 48.90 6.77
C SER A 93 -41.49 49.84 5.62
N THR A 94 -42.53 49.61 4.80
CA THR A 94 -43.97 49.29 4.99
C THR A 94 -44.56 48.92 3.59
N GLU A 95 -45.38 47.86 3.43
CA GLU A 95 -46.87 47.88 3.36
C GLU A 95 -47.45 48.27 1.98
N VAL A 96 -48.27 47.39 1.39
CA VAL A 96 -49.66 47.63 0.89
C VAL A 96 -50.10 46.50 -0.07
N GLU A 97 -51.32 46.09 0.22
CA GLU A 97 -52.20 45.01 -0.22
C GLU A 97 -52.81 45.22 -1.61
N GLN A 98 -52.98 44.17 -2.42
CA GLN A 98 -54.19 44.03 -3.24
C GLN A 98 -54.48 42.60 -3.73
N ASP A 99 -55.65 42.13 -3.32
CA ASP A 99 -56.38 40.97 -3.79
C ASP A 99 -56.49 40.85 -5.32
N ARG A 100 -56.40 39.61 -5.83
CA ARG A 100 -57.35 39.08 -6.82
C ARG A 100 -57.23 37.57 -7.00
N HIS A 101 -58.33 36.91 -6.69
CA HIS A 101 -58.65 35.52 -7.00
C HIS A 101 -58.34 35.12 -8.45
N ARG A 102 -57.63 34.00 -8.63
CA ARG A 102 -57.83 33.08 -9.75
C ARG A 102 -57.33 31.68 -9.38
N ARG A 103 -58.27 30.73 -9.25
CA ARG A 103 -58.00 29.28 -9.29
C ARG A 103 -57.32 28.94 -10.62
N PRO A 104 -56.29 28.06 -10.60
CA PRO A 104 -56.08 27.13 -11.68
C PRO A 104 -56.43 25.70 -11.25
N SER A 105 -57.13 25.05 -12.16
CA SER A 105 -57.45 23.63 -12.25
C SER A 105 -56.26 22.72 -11.95
N VAL A 106 -56.55 21.63 -11.23
CA VAL A 106 -55.69 20.46 -11.04
C VAL A 106 -55.47 19.80 -12.41
N SER A 107 -54.33 20.06 -13.03
CA SER A 107 -53.83 19.28 -14.16
C SER A 107 -53.08 18.07 -13.63
N HIS A 108 -53.51 16.89 -14.06
CA HIS A 108 -52.88 15.60 -13.79
C HIS A 108 -51.36 15.66 -14.00
N ALA A 109 -50.61 15.38 -12.95
CA ALA A 109 -49.17 15.18 -13.03
C ALA A 109 -48.89 14.00 -13.96
N SER A 110 -48.36 14.31 -15.15
CA SER A 110 -47.75 13.35 -16.03
C SER A 110 -46.55 12.76 -15.29
N VAL A 111 -46.61 11.48 -14.98
CA VAL A 111 -45.46 10.70 -14.50
C VAL A 111 -44.43 10.72 -15.63
N ASN A 112 -43.39 11.56 -15.48
CA ASN A 112 -42.23 11.47 -16.34
C ASN A 112 -41.62 10.07 -16.15
N PRO A 113 -41.39 9.31 -17.23
CA PRO A 113 -40.63 8.08 -17.12
C PRO A 113 -39.23 8.45 -16.62
N ILE A 114 -38.77 7.70 -15.62
CA ILE A 114 -37.40 7.71 -15.13
C ILE A 114 -36.50 7.54 -16.36
N SER A 115 -35.89 8.64 -16.79
CA SER A 115 -34.87 8.59 -17.82
C SER A 115 -33.71 7.79 -17.24
N GLU A 116 -33.52 6.57 -17.75
CA GLU A 116 -32.30 5.77 -17.58
C GLU A 116 -31.13 6.72 -17.81
N GLN A 117 -30.45 7.11 -16.73
CA GLN A 117 -29.23 7.88 -16.82
C GLN A 117 -28.26 7.00 -17.58
N THR A 118 -28.02 7.36 -18.84
CA THR A 118 -27.04 6.71 -19.68
C THR A 118 -25.69 7.00 -19.03
N GLU A 119 -25.18 6.07 -18.23
CA GLU A 119 -23.89 6.22 -17.57
C GLU A 119 -22.84 6.53 -18.64
N SER A 120 -22.18 7.68 -18.51
CA SER A 120 -21.22 8.14 -19.49
C SER A 120 -19.95 7.28 -19.42
N ALA A 121 -19.86 6.25 -20.25
CA ALA A 121 -18.66 5.45 -20.36
C ALA A 121 -17.54 6.24 -21.05
N THR A 122 -16.36 6.31 -20.42
CA THR A 122 -15.18 6.93 -21.00
C THR A 122 -14.42 5.90 -21.83
N LYS A 123 -14.16 6.20 -23.11
CA LYS A 123 -13.31 5.33 -23.94
C LYS A 123 -11.86 5.44 -23.48
N GLN A 124 -11.27 4.31 -23.09
CA GLN A 124 -9.90 4.23 -22.58
C GLN A 124 -9.11 3.19 -23.37
N ARG A 125 -7.84 3.51 -23.65
CA ARG A 125 -6.89 2.52 -24.17
C ARG A 125 -6.33 1.69 -23.02
N VAL A 126 -6.39 0.37 -23.20
CA VAL A 126 -5.80 -0.64 -22.33
C VAL A 126 -4.70 -1.32 -23.13
N PHE A 127 -3.47 -1.24 -22.64
CA PHE A 127 -2.32 -1.84 -23.31
C PHE A 127 -2.20 -3.31 -22.96
N ILE A 128 -1.60 -4.11 -23.84
CA ILE A 128 -1.52 -5.56 -23.70
C ILE A 128 -0.05 -5.95 -23.79
N HIS A 129 0.49 -6.42 -22.66
CA HIS A 129 1.89 -6.81 -22.45
C HIS A 129 2.92 -5.69 -22.63
N SER A 130 2.82 -4.90 -23.69
CA SER A 130 3.67 -3.75 -24.01
C SER A 130 2.83 -2.55 -24.48
N LEU A 131 3.48 -1.39 -24.67
CA LEU A 131 2.84 -0.19 -25.19
C LEU A 131 2.52 -0.23 -26.69
N GLN A 132 2.90 -1.31 -27.39
CA GLN A 132 2.70 -1.44 -28.84
C GLN A 132 1.32 -1.98 -29.21
N HIS A 133 0.72 -2.78 -28.32
CA HIS A 133 -0.58 -3.39 -28.54
C HIS A 133 -1.57 -2.81 -27.54
N PHE A 134 -2.72 -2.34 -28.02
CA PHE A 134 -3.76 -1.82 -27.16
C PHE A 134 -5.14 -2.18 -27.70
N HIS A 135 -6.09 -2.22 -26.79
CA HIS A 135 -7.50 -2.39 -27.06
C HIS A 135 -8.28 -1.24 -26.42
N SER A 136 -9.31 -0.73 -27.11
CA SER A 136 -10.06 0.44 -26.66
C SER A 136 -11.39 0.00 -26.08
N VAL A 137 -11.58 0.21 -24.78
CA VAL A 137 -12.76 -0.25 -24.03
C VAL A 137 -13.48 0.95 -23.43
N GLY A 138 -14.81 0.89 -23.39
CA GLY A 138 -15.61 1.84 -22.63
C GLY A 138 -15.56 1.50 -21.15
N ILE A 139 -15.01 2.38 -20.32
CA ILE A 139 -14.98 2.25 -18.87
C ILE A 139 -16.12 3.09 -18.30
N GLY A 140 -17.14 2.43 -17.75
CA GLY A 140 -18.21 3.05 -16.97
C GLY A 140 -17.92 3.05 -15.48
N SER A 141 -18.82 3.63 -14.69
CA SER A 141 -18.77 3.68 -13.22
C SER A 141 -18.72 2.29 -12.57
N SER A 142 -19.35 1.29 -13.20
CA SER A 142 -19.42 -0.07 -12.69
C SER A 142 -18.45 -1.05 -13.35
N THR A 143 -17.60 -0.60 -14.26
CA THR A 143 -16.66 -1.48 -14.99
C THR A 143 -15.49 -1.88 -14.09
N SER A 144 -15.48 -3.15 -13.67
CA SER A 144 -14.39 -3.70 -12.89
C SER A 144 -13.21 -4.14 -13.75
N ALA A 145 -12.05 -4.35 -13.12
CA ALA A 145 -10.89 -4.92 -13.79
C ALA A 145 -11.15 -6.35 -14.33
N GLY A 146 -11.97 -7.14 -13.62
CA GLY A 146 -12.39 -8.47 -14.04
C GLY A 146 -13.27 -8.42 -15.28
N ASP A 147 -14.21 -7.47 -15.36
CA ASP A 147 -15.05 -7.28 -16.55
C ASP A 147 -14.19 -6.93 -17.77
N LEU A 148 -13.19 -6.05 -17.60
CA LEU A 148 -12.25 -5.70 -18.66
C LEU A 148 -11.47 -6.93 -19.15
N ILE A 149 -10.97 -7.77 -18.25
CA ILE A 149 -10.27 -9.01 -18.61
C ILE A 149 -11.22 -9.92 -19.41
N ALA A 150 -12.45 -10.12 -18.93
CA ALA A 150 -13.43 -10.99 -19.56
C ALA A 150 -13.85 -10.49 -20.97
N VAL A 151 -13.98 -9.18 -21.16
CA VAL A 151 -14.23 -8.57 -22.48
C VAL A 151 -13.06 -8.85 -23.42
N CYS A 152 -11.82 -8.58 -23.00
CA CYS A 152 -10.64 -8.82 -23.82
C CYS A 152 -10.44 -10.31 -24.15
N GLU A 153 -10.77 -11.22 -23.23
CA GLU A 153 -10.75 -12.67 -23.45
C GLU A 153 -11.82 -13.11 -24.46
N LYS A 154 -13.06 -12.64 -24.30
CA LYS A 154 -14.18 -12.95 -25.21
C LYS A 154 -13.92 -12.49 -26.64
N GLU A 155 -13.22 -11.37 -26.81
CA GLU A 155 -12.86 -10.81 -28.10
C GLU A 155 -11.58 -11.42 -28.69
N GLY A 156 -10.96 -12.41 -28.02
CA GLY A 156 -9.74 -13.08 -28.48
C GLY A 156 -8.49 -12.20 -28.47
N VAL A 157 -8.55 -11.04 -27.81
CA VAL A 157 -7.44 -10.07 -27.77
C VAL A 157 -6.26 -10.60 -26.94
N LEU A 158 -6.56 -11.51 -26.01
CA LEU A 158 -5.60 -12.12 -25.10
C LEU A 158 -5.03 -13.46 -25.62
N ASP A 159 -5.46 -13.90 -26.80
CA ASP A 159 -5.00 -15.15 -27.41
C ASP A 159 -3.58 -15.02 -27.96
N GLY A 160 -2.82 -16.14 -27.93
CA GLY A 160 -1.47 -16.21 -28.49
C GLY A 160 -0.36 -15.58 -27.66
N TRP A 161 -0.67 -14.94 -26.53
CA TRP A 161 0.34 -14.39 -25.61
C TRP A 161 0.90 -15.44 -24.65
N ALA A 162 2.23 -15.57 -24.60
CA ALA A 162 2.91 -16.44 -23.65
C ALA A 162 3.19 -15.75 -22.31
N GLY A 163 3.17 -16.52 -21.21
CA GLY A 163 3.49 -16.02 -19.88
C GLY A 163 3.06 -16.97 -18.76
N ILE A 164 3.45 -16.67 -17.53
CA ILE A 164 3.11 -17.47 -16.34
C ILE A 164 2.05 -16.74 -15.52
N GLY A 165 1.06 -17.49 -15.02
CA GLY A 165 -0.02 -16.98 -14.16
C GLY A 165 -1.29 -16.61 -14.94
N SER A 166 -2.13 -15.80 -14.29
CA SER A 166 -3.41 -15.35 -14.86
C SER A 166 -3.30 -13.92 -15.36
N TRP A 167 -4.20 -13.53 -16.27
CA TRP A 167 -4.27 -12.15 -16.71
C TRP A 167 -4.69 -11.25 -15.56
N MET A 168 -4.07 -10.09 -15.49
CA MET A 168 -4.35 -9.09 -14.46
C MET A 168 -4.18 -7.70 -15.07
N VAL A 169 -5.04 -6.78 -14.68
CA VAL A 169 -4.91 -5.36 -15.00
C VAL A 169 -3.86 -4.77 -14.06
N TRP A 170 -2.97 -3.95 -14.60
CA TRP A 170 -2.00 -3.18 -13.85
C TRP A 170 -2.23 -1.70 -14.07
N GLU A 171 -2.22 -0.93 -12.98
CA GLU A 171 -2.13 0.51 -13.03
C GLU A 171 -0.66 0.87 -13.22
N ILE A 172 -0.33 1.55 -14.31
CA ILE A 172 0.99 2.15 -14.50
C ILE A 172 0.91 3.62 -14.11
N SER A 173 1.45 3.94 -12.93
CA SER A 173 1.64 5.32 -12.45
C SER A 173 2.96 5.86 -13.01
N GLN A 174 2.92 6.27 -14.28
CA GLN A 174 4.08 6.72 -15.05
C GLN A 174 4.64 8.06 -14.53
N ASP A 175 3.78 8.89 -13.94
CA ASP A 175 4.14 10.10 -13.20
C ASP A 175 5.15 9.82 -12.07
N PHE A 176 4.97 8.72 -11.36
CA PHE A 176 5.86 8.28 -10.28
C PHE A 176 6.87 7.20 -10.70
N GLY A 177 6.70 6.59 -11.88
CA GLY A 177 7.59 5.52 -12.35
C GLY A 177 7.43 4.24 -11.56
N MET A 178 6.18 3.85 -11.32
CA MET A 178 5.82 2.66 -10.56
C MET A 178 4.52 2.06 -11.08
N GLU A 179 4.23 0.84 -10.65
CA GLU A 179 3.05 0.09 -11.07
C GLU A 179 2.47 -0.73 -9.92
N ARG A 180 1.18 -1.03 -9.98
CA ARG A 180 0.55 -1.98 -9.06
C ARG A 180 -0.45 -2.88 -9.79
N PRO A 181 -0.68 -4.10 -9.29
CA PRO A 181 -1.82 -4.89 -9.72
C PRO A 181 -3.13 -4.21 -9.30
N VAL A 182 -4.11 -4.25 -10.20
CA VAL A 182 -5.50 -3.88 -9.92
C VAL A 182 -6.29 -5.18 -9.78
N ARG A 183 -6.92 -5.37 -8.61
CA ARG A 183 -7.68 -6.57 -8.29
C ARG A 183 -8.89 -6.69 -9.22
N ASP A 184 -9.27 -7.91 -9.54
CA ASP A 184 -10.41 -8.24 -10.44
C ASP A 184 -11.70 -7.51 -10.04
N PHE A 185 -11.91 -7.27 -8.75
CA PHE A 185 -13.08 -6.56 -8.25
C PHE A 185 -12.93 -5.03 -8.15
N GLU A 186 -11.76 -4.44 -8.31
CA GLU A 186 -11.62 -2.97 -8.26
C GLU A 186 -12.33 -2.31 -9.45
N GLN A 187 -12.97 -1.16 -9.21
CA GLN A 187 -13.61 -0.38 -10.25
C GLN A 187 -12.56 0.48 -10.96
N LEU A 188 -12.51 0.40 -12.29
CA LEU A 188 -11.48 1.11 -13.05
C LEU A 188 -11.70 2.63 -13.03
N ALA A 189 -12.96 3.07 -12.95
CA ALA A 189 -13.31 4.47 -12.80
C ALA A 189 -12.71 5.08 -11.51
N ASP A 190 -12.74 4.35 -10.39
CA ASP A 190 -12.14 4.78 -9.12
C ASP A 190 -10.62 4.90 -9.23
N VAL A 191 -9.98 3.95 -9.91
CA VAL A 191 -8.53 4.02 -10.18
C VAL A 191 -8.19 5.24 -11.03
N GLN A 192 -8.96 5.52 -12.09
CA GLN A 192 -8.77 6.70 -12.93
C GLN A 192 -9.04 8.02 -12.19
N ALA A 193 -9.95 8.04 -11.22
CA ALA A 193 -10.25 9.22 -10.42
C ALA A 193 -9.05 9.69 -9.58
N SER A 194 -8.14 8.77 -9.23
CA SER A 194 -6.88 9.06 -8.54
C SER A 194 -5.87 9.81 -9.42
N TRP A 195 -6.01 9.75 -10.74
CA TRP A 195 -5.04 10.32 -11.67
C TRP A 195 -5.17 11.84 -11.79
N LEU A 196 -4.05 12.51 -12.06
CA LEU A 196 -4.03 13.92 -12.41
C LEU A 196 -4.48 14.10 -13.86
N LYS A 197 -5.75 14.51 -14.05
CA LYS A 197 -6.41 14.64 -15.37
C LYS A 197 -5.63 15.52 -16.36
N ASP A 198 -4.98 16.57 -15.88
CA ASP A 198 -4.26 17.53 -16.74
C ASP A 198 -2.89 17.03 -17.21
N LYS A 199 -2.42 15.91 -16.66
CA LYS A 199 -1.06 15.37 -16.90
C LYS A 199 -1.06 13.87 -17.18
N THR A 200 -2.21 13.28 -17.56
CA THR A 200 -2.38 11.81 -17.56
C THR A 200 -1.40 11.11 -18.49
N VAL A 201 -0.29 10.68 -17.90
CA VAL A 201 0.67 9.73 -18.45
C VAL A 201 0.40 8.31 -17.93
N ASN A 202 -0.57 8.16 -17.04
CA ASN A 202 -0.94 6.90 -16.41
C ASN A 202 -1.88 6.11 -17.33
N TYR A 203 -1.75 4.79 -17.31
CA TYR A 203 -2.51 3.91 -18.18
C TYR A 203 -2.70 2.52 -17.55
N PHE A 204 -3.64 1.77 -18.11
CA PHE A 204 -3.84 0.37 -17.78
C PHE A 204 -3.02 -0.54 -18.68
N LEU A 205 -2.42 -1.57 -18.08
CA LEU A 205 -1.67 -2.61 -18.77
C LEU A 205 -2.20 -3.99 -18.36
N LEU A 206 -2.67 -4.77 -19.32
CA LEU A 206 -2.96 -6.19 -19.13
C LEU A 206 -1.68 -6.99 -19.28
N LYS A 207 -1.30 -7.75 -18.25
CA LYS A 207 -0.18 -8.71 -18.31
C LYS A 207 -0.45 -9.94 -17.46
N LYS A 208 0.18 -11.06 -17.84
CA LYS A 208 0.20 -12.30 -17.07
C LYS A 208 0.94 -12.08 -15.76
N SER A 209 0.35 -12.52 -14.65
CA SER A 209 0.89 -12.30 -13.31
C SER A 209 0.69 -13.51 -12.40
N THR A 210 1.73 -13.88 -11.67
CA THR A 210 1.72 -14.99 -10.70
C THR A 210 0.94 -14.65 -9.43
N ILE A 211 0.89 -13.37 -9.04
CA ILE A 211 0.14 -12.90 -7.86
C ILE A 211 -1.37 -12.80 -8.10
N ALA A 212 -1.83 -13.02 -9.34
CA ALA A 212 -3.25 -12.88 -9.68
C ALA A 212 -4.16 -13.80 -8.85
N GLY A 213 -3.73 -15.04 -8.59
CA GLY A 213 -4.47 -15.96 -7.73
C GLY A 213 -4.46 -15.56 -6.25
N LEU A 214 -3.39 -14.90 -5.78
CA LEU A 214 -3.30 -14.41 -4.40
C LEU A 214 -4.26 -13.24 -4.13
N LEU A 215 -4.57 -12.46 -5.16
CA LEU A 215 -5.37 -11.23 -5.06
C LEU A 215 -6.80 -11.40 -5.57
N SER A 216 -7.20 -12.62 -5.95
CA SER A 216 -8.57 -12.89 -6.38
C SER A 216 -9.56 -12.74 -5.22
N ARG A 217 -10.82 -12.42 -5.55
CA ARG A 217 -11.88 -12.31 -4.53
C ARG A 217 -12.02 -13.56 -3.64
N SER A 218 -11.79 -14.75 -4.20
CA SER A 218 -11.91 -16.04 -3.52
C SER A 218 -10.80 -16.33 -2.52
N THR A 219 -9.68 -15.61 -2.57
CA THR A 219 -8.50 -15.84 -1.71
C THR A 219 -8.31 -14.76 -0.65
N ILE A 220 -9.27 -13.82 -0.55
CA ILE A 220 -9.28 -12.80 0.49
C ILE A 220 -9.36 -13.51 1.86
N PRO A 221 -8.42 -13.24 2.79
CA PRO A 221 -8.41 -13.89 4.09
C PRO A 221 -9.61 -13.46 4.93
N SER A 222 -10.04 -14.31 5.85
CA SER A 222 -11.10 -13.97 6.83
C SER A 222 -10.67 -12.98 7.90
N THR A 223 -9.36 -12.73 8.03
CA THR A 223 -8.78 -11.80 9.00
C THR A 223 -7.70 -10.94 8.34
N ALA A 224 -7.55 -9.71 8.82
CA ALA A 224 -6.54 -8.79 8.32
C ALA A 224 -5.13 -9.39 8.49
N PRO A 225 -4.32 -9.50 7.42
CA PRO A 225 -2.94 -9.91 7.52
C PRO A 225 -2.14 -8.98 8.43
N THR A 226 -1.19 -9.56 9.17
CA THR A 226 -0.19 -8.80 9.94
C THR A 226 1.21 -9.14 9.48
N HIS A 227 2.11 -8.16 9.56
CA HIS A 227 3.53 -8.35 9.27
C HIS A 227 4.36 -7.26 9.95
N SER A 228 5.61 -7.53 10.27
CA SER A 228 6.49 -6.53 10.88
C SER A 228 7.96 -6.83 10.62
N GLY A 229 8.76 -5.78 10.50
CA GLY A 229 10.18 -5.90 10.21
C GLY A 229 10.89 -4.56 10.12
N TYR A 230 12.22 -4.60 10.15
CA TYR A 230 13.02 -3.41 9.88
C TYR A 230 13.07 -3.10 8.38
N ILE A 231 12.89 -1.83 8.04
CA ILE A 231 12.92 -1.33 6.67
C ILE A 231 13.69 -0.01 6.60
N GLU A 232 14.25 0.32 5.43
CA GLU A 232 14.73 1.67 5.16
C GLU A 232 13.57 2.52 4.65
N TRP A 233 13.25 3.60 5.35
CA TRP A 233 12.18 4.53 4.99
C TRP A 233 12.75 5.88 4.57
N GLU A 234 12.29 6.40 3.44
CA GLU A 234 12.68 7.70 2.89
C GLU A 234 11.80 8.80 3.47
N SER A 235 12.24 9.39 4.58
CA SER A 235 11.53 10.51 5.23
C SER A 235 11.48 11.79 4.38
N LYS A 236 12.48 11.98 3.53
CA LYS A 236 12.60 13.05 2.53
C LYS A 236 13.42 12.49 1.39
N ARG A 237 13.26 13.03 0.17
CA ARG A 237 14.03 12.61 -1.01
C ARG A 237 15.53 12.50 -0.71
N GLY A 238 16.10 11.30 -0.90
CA GLY A 238 17.49 10.93 -0.62
C GLY A 238 17.83 10.67 0.85
N LYS A 239 16.95 10.98 1.80
CA LYS A 239 17.18 10.83 3.23
C LYS A 239 16.45 9.60 3.78
N TRP A 240 17.20 8.51 3.85
CA TRP A 240 16.75 7.23 4.36
C TRP A 240 17.03 7.08 5.85
N SER A 241 16.16 6.36 6.55
CA SER A 241 16.39 5.93 7.92
C SER A 241 15.82 4.53 8.15
N LYS A 242 16.58 3.70 8.86
CA LYS A 242 16.11 2.40 9.32
C LYS A 242 14.99 2.57 10.36
N ARG A 243 13.83 1.98 10.12
CA ARG A 243 12.65 2.02 10.98
C ARG A 243 12.05 0.65 11.16
N TRP A 244 11.31 0.46 12.23
CA TRP A 244 10.47 -0.70 12.41
C TRP A 244 9.10 -0.42 11.81
N LEU A 245 8.73 -1.17 10.77
CA LEU A 245 7.45 -1.10 10.10
C LEU A 245 6.55 -2.24 10.60
N ARG A 246 5.28 -1.95 10.84
CA ARG A 246 4.27 -2.91 11.26
C ARG A 246 2.99 -2.71 10.47
N LEU A 247 2.53 -3.76 9.81
CA LEU A 247 1.20 -3.91 9.26
C LEU A 247 0.30 -4.51 10.34
N LYS A 248 -0.68 -3.73 10.80
CA LYS A 248 -1.72 -4.16 11.75
C LYS A 248 -2.94 -3.28 11.56
N GLU A 249 -4.12 -3.76 11.98
CA GLU A 249 -5.34 -2.93 12.04
C GLU A 249 -5.61 -2.17 10.72
N ASN A 250 -5.39 -2.82 9.57
CA ASN A 250 -5.57 -2.23 8.25
C ASN A 250 -4.74 -0.96 7.98
N GLY A 251 -3.64 -0.77 8.71
CA GLY A 251 -2.74 0.37 8.57
C GLY A 251 -1.28 -0.04 8.62
N LEU A 252 -0.43 0.84 8.08
CA LEU A 252 1.01 0.74 8.24
C LEU A 252 1.44 1.70 9.34
N TYR A 253 2.19 1.17 10.29
CA TYR A 253 2.71 1.91 11.44
C TYR A 253 4.23 1.86 11.44
N ILE A 254 4.86 2.98 11.78
CA ILE A 254 6.31 3.14 11.79
C ILE A 254 6.82 3.57 13.16
N SER A 255 7.97 3.05 13.57
CA SER A 255 8.61 3.37 14.86
C SER A 255 10.13 3.34 14.74
N LYS A 256 10.85 3.91 15.71
CA LYS A 256 12.33 3.79 15.74
C LYS A 256 12.77 2.37 16.08
N ARG A 257 11.98 1.64 16.88
CA ARG A 257 12.32 0.29 17.40
C ARG A 257 11.08 -0.62 17.45
N ASP A 258 11.32 -1.91 17.55
CA ASP A 258 10.30 -2.98 17.61
C ASP A 258 9.43 -3.00 18.87
N ASN A 259 9.77 -2.22 19.90
CA ASN A 259 9.04 -2.14 21.16
C ASN A 259 7.67 -1.43 21.08
N GLY A 260 7.36 -0.77 19.96
CA GLY A 260 6.08 -0.10 19.72
C GLY A 260 5.81 1.16 20.54
N ARG A 261 6.77 1.66 21.34
CA ARG A 261 6.54 2.82 22.22
C ARG A 261 6.39 4.14 21.46
N ASP A 262 7.08 4.28 20.34
CA ASP A 262 7.07 5.46 19.48
C ASP A 262 6.42 5.17 18.11
N GLU A 263 5.47 4.23 18.12
CA GLU A 263 4.71 3.85 16.94
C GLU A 263 3.79 5.00 16.50
N THR A 264 3.86 5.32 15.22
CA THR A 264 3.04 6.34 14.57
C THR A 264 2.39 5.73 13.34
N LEU A 265 1.11 6.06 13.10
CA LEU A 265 0.44 5.66 11.86
C LEU A 265 1.15 6.36 10.69
N LEU A 266 1.63 5.57 9.74
CA LEU A 266 2.21 6.05 8.49
C LEU A 266 1.11 6.31 7.48
N CYS A 267 0.27 5.31 7.21
CA CYS A 267 -0.88 5.45 6.32
C CYS A 267 -1.94 4.36 6.59
N SER A 268 -3.19 4.64 6.18
CA SER A 268 -4.31 3.69 6.24
C SER A 268 -4.44 2.94 4.93
N LEU A 269 -4.64 1.62 4.99
CA LEU A 269 -4.95 0.82 3.80
C LEU A 269 -6.42 0.95 3.37
N SER A 270 -7.19 1.90 3.90
CA SER A 270 -8.49 2.31 3.31
C SER A 270 -8.31 3.14 2.04
N ASN A 271 -7.18 3.83 1.89
CA ASN A 271 -6.90 4.67 0.72
C ASN A 271 -5.44 4.65 0.29
N PHE A 272 -4.66 3.66 0.72
CA PHE A 272 -3.29 3.41 0.25
C PHE A 272 -3.14 1.99 -0.27
N ASP A 273 -2.27 1.83 -1.24
CA ASP A 273 -1.90 0.52 -1.80
C ASP A 273 -0.39 0.44 -2.09
N ALA A 274 0.10 -0.78 -2.26
CA ALA A 274 1.50 -1.05 -2.55
C ALA A 274 1.80 -0.98 -4.06
N TYR A 275 2.93 -0.38 -4.41
CA TYR A 275 3.41 -0.22 -5.77
C TYR A 275 4.85 -0.74 -5.91
N TYR A 276 5.10 -1.46 -7.00
CA TYR A 276 6.44 -1.81 -7.46
C TYR A 276 7.07 -0.61 -8.15
N ILE A 277 8.26 -0.20 -7.71
CA ILE A 277 8.98 0.90 -8.34
C ILE A 277 9.71 0.37 -9.58
N THR A 278 9.37 0.89 -10.75
CA THR A 278 9.93 0.43 -12.05
C THR A 278 11.10 1.30 -12.51
N ARG A 279 11.16 2.56 -12.06
CA ARG A 279 12.31 3.43 -12.31
C ARG A 279 13.43 3.17 -11.31
N SER A 280 14.68 3.25 -11.77
CA SER A 280 15.84 3.15 -10.89
C SER A 280 15.78 4.22 -9.80
N GLN A 281 15.77 3.79 -8.54
CA GLN A 281 15.81 4.66 -7.36
C GLN A 281 17.14 4.47 -6.63
N ARG A 282 17.68 5.57 -6.08
CA ARG A 282 18.85 5.53 -5.20
C ARG A 282 18.44 5.13 -3.78
N SER A 283 18.05 3.88 -3.59
CA SER A 283 17.70 3.30 -2.29
C SER A 283 18.92 2.62 -1.64
N PRO A 284 19.00 2.55 -0.29
CA PRO A 284 20.08 1.84 0.41
C PRO A 284 19.99 0.31 0.28
N LYS A 285 18.81 -0.21 -0.11
CA LYS A 285 18.53 -1.65 -0.24
C LYS A 285 18.04 -1.98 -1.65
N PRO A 286 18.28 -3.21 -2.13
CA PRO A 286 18.08 -3.58 -3.54
C PRO A 286 16.61 -3.66 -3.96
N PHE A 287 15.68 -3.78 -3.01
CA PHE A 287 14.26 -3.84 -3.31
C PHE A 287 13.54 -2.58 -2.84
N PRO A 288 13.47 -1.54 -3.68
CA PRO A 288 12.64 -0.37 -3.42
C PRO A 288 11.18 -0.65 -3.78
N PHE A 289 10.27 -0.19 -2.93
CA PHE A 289 8.84 -0.16 -3.24
C PHE A 289 8.20 1.07 -2.61
N ALA A 290 6.98 1.39 -3.03
CA ALA A 290 6.22 2.51 -2.51
C ALA A 290 4.88 2.06 -1.95
N VAL A 291 4.38 2.83 -0.99
CA VAL A 291 2.97 2.81 -0.58
C VAL A 291 2.40 4.18 -0.89
N LYS A 292 1.44 4.25 -1.81
CA LYS A 292 0.88 5.49 -2.36
C LYS A 292 -0.62 5.51 -2.14
N SER A 293 -1.16 6.71 -1.90
CA SER A 293 -2.60 6.89 -1.83
C SER A 293 -3.27 6.58 -3.17
N THR A 294 -4.40 5.89 -3.11
CA THR A 294 -5.32 5.68 -4.23
C THR A 294 -6.29 6.85 -4.41
N ASP A 295 -6.17 7.91 -3.61
CA ASP A 295 -6.92 9.15 -3.81
C ASP A 295 -6.18 10.08 -4.78
N ASN A 296 -6.85 11.17 -5.19
CA ASN A 296 -6.23 12.16 -6.05
C ASN A 296 -5.14 12.95 -5.29
N LEU A 297 -3.96 13.12 -5.88
CA LEU A 297 -2.85 13.89 -5.27
C LEU A 297 -3.27 15.31 -4.87
N SER A 298 -4.23 15.93 -5.57
CA SER A 298 -4.75 17.26 -5.25
C SER A 298 -5.39 17.38 -3.86
N PHE A 299 -5.74 16.26 -3.22
CA PHE A 299 -6.27 16.25 -1.84
C PHE A 299 -5.19 16.38 -0.76
N PHE A 300 -3.92 16.36 -1.15
CA PHE A 300 -2.79 16.37 -0.22
C PHE A 300 -2.05 17.70 -0.31
N GLU A 301 -1.93 18.39 0.83
CA GLU A 301 -1.14 19.62 0.94
C GLU A 301 0.36 19.32 0.77
N ASN A 302 0.81 18.16 1.26
CA ASN A 302 2.18 17.74 1.22
C ASN A 302 2.32 16.38 0.52
N THR A 303 3.16 16.33 -0.53
CA THR A 303 3.43 15.10 -1.28
C THR A 303 4.04 14.00 -0.41
N ALA A 304 4.71 14.33 0.70
CA ALA A 304 5.24 13.33 1.64
C ALA A 304 4.14 12.51 2.35
N ASP A 305 2.92 13.05 2.42
CA ASP A 305 1.76 12.36 2.98
C ASP A 305 1.04 11.52 1.93
N TYR A 306 1.29 11.77 0.64
CA TYR A 306 0.69 11.04 -0.48
C TYR A 306 1.37 9.71 -0.77
N MET A 307 2.68 9.63 -0.54
CA MET A 307 3.50 8.50 -0.93
C MET A 307 4.67 8.29 0.02
N HIS A 308 4.90 7.03 0.38
CA HIS A 308 6.00 6.61 1.23
C HIS A 308 6.90 5.62 0.51
N ASN A 309 8.14 6.01 0.28
CA ASN A 309 9.15 5.14 -0.32
C ASN A 309 9.85 4.32 0.75
N LEU A 310 9.98 3.03 0.48
CA LEU A 310 10.49 2.01 1.37
C LEU A 310 11.52 1.18 0.62
N SER A 311 12.51 0.63 1.31
CA SER A 311 13.42 -0.35 0.72
C SER A 311 13.93 -1.39 1.72
N CYS A 312 14.06 -2.63 1.27
CA CYS A 312 14.52 -3.76 2.07
C CYS A 312 15.23 -4.82 1.20
N SER A 313 15.53 -5.98 1.80
CA SER A 313 16.04 -7.12 1.03
C SER A 313 14.98 -7.60 0.04
N GLU A 314 15.39 -8.23 -1.06
CA GLU A 314 14.45 -8.72 -2.08
C GLU A 314 13.43 -9.71 -1.53
N LYS A 315 13.88 -10.65 -0.68
CA LYS A 315 13.00 -11.62 -0.03
C LYS A 315 11.96 -10.92 0.86
N ASP A 316 12.39 -9.98 1.69
CA ASP A 316 11.46 -9.27 2.59
C ASP A 316 10.52 -8.36 1.78
N GLY A 317 11.02 -7.75 0.71
CA GLY A 317 10.26 -6.86 -0.15
C GLY A 317 9.08 -7.55 -0.82
N GLN A 318 9.29 -8.74 -1.36
CA GLN A 318 8.21 -9.55 -1.92
C GLN A 318 7.14 -9.86 -0.86
N VAL A 319 7.56 -10.26 0.34
CA VAL A 319 6.63 -10.52 1.45
C VAL A 319 5.86 -9.26 1.85
N TRP A 320 6.52 -8.10 1.93
CA TRP A 320 5.86 -6.84 2.23
C TRP A 320 4.80 -6.48 1.19
N ILE A 321 5.13 -6.54 -0.09
CA ILE A 321 4.18 -6.25 -1.16
C ILE A 321 2.98 -7.21 -1.09
N GLU A 322 3.22 -8.52 -1.03
CA GLU A 322 2.14 -9.51 -0.94
C GLU A 322 1.23 -9.26 0.26
N LYS A 323 1.81 -8.98 1.44
CA LYS A 323 1.04 -8.73 2.66
C LYS A 323 0.24 -7.44 2.60
N ILE A 324 0.81 -6.35 2.08
CA ILE A 324 0.11 -5.07 1.93
C ILE A 324 -1.02 -5.22 0.89
N LEU A 325 -0.75 -5.82 -0.26
CA LEU A 325 -1.75 -6.04 -1.31
C LEU A 325 -2.90 -6.92 -0.78
N THR A 326 -2.60 -7.99 -0.06
CA THR A 326 -3.61 -8.88 0.53
C THR A 326 -4.41 -8.16 1.62
N ALA A 327 -3.76 -7.36 2.47
CA ALA A 327 -4.45 -6.58 3.50
C ALA A 327 -5.36 -5.51 2.89
N ARG A 328 -4.95 -4.88 1.80
CA ARG A 328 -5.81 -3.96 1.06
C ARG A 328 -7.00 -4.67 0.41
N SER A 329 -6.82 -5.90 -0.11
CA SER A 329 -7.95 -6.73 -0.59
C SER A 329 -8.97 -6.98 0.52
N PHE A 330 -8.50 -7.30 1.73
CA PHE A 330 -9.35 -7.48 2.91
C PHE A 330 -10.14 -6.21 3.23
N VAL A 331 -9.49 -5.04 3.28
CA VAL A 331 -10.15 -3.75 3.54
C VAL A 331 -11.24 -3.45 2.50
N LEU A 332 -10.92 -3.58 1.21
CA LEU A 332 -11.88 -3.33 0.12
C LEU A 332 -13.08 -4.28 0.18
N HIS A 333 -12.87 -5.52 0.62
CA HIS A 333 -13.93 -6.49 0.82
C HIS A 333 -14.85 -6.06 1.96
N GLU A 334 -14.29 -5.73 3.13
CA GLU A 334 -15.05 -5.29 4.31
C GLU A 334 -15.86 -4.01 4.02
N GLU A 335 -15.23 -3.00 3.41
CA GLU A 335 -15.88 -1.72 3.07
C GLU A 335 -17.08 -1.93 2.15
N ARG A 336 -16.96 -2.83 1.16
CA ARG A 336 -18.06 -3.13 0.23
C ARG A 336 -19.13 -4.02 0.85
N GLN A 337 -18.78 -4.99 1.70
CA GLN A 337 -19.78 -5.80 2.40
C GLN A 337 -20.64 -4.93 3.34
N VAL A 338 -20.04 -3.94 3.99
CA VAL A 338 -20.78 -3.01 4.84
C VAL A 338 -21.71 -2.10 4.02
N LEU A 339 -21.27 -1.63 2.85
CA LEU A 339 -22.04 -0.70 2.01
C LEU A 339 -23.06 -1.37 1.09
N PHE A 340 -22.82 -2.62 0.67
CA PHE A 340 -23.62 -3.33 -0.35
C PHE A 340 -24.22 -4.65 0.15
N ASN A 341 -24.37 -4.85 1.46
CA ASN A 341 -25.30 -5.87 1.92
C ASN A 341 -26.72 -5.31 1.77
N PRO A 342 -27.52 -5.71 0.75
CA PRO A 342 -28.94 -5.50 0.85
C PRO A 342 -29.37 -6.29 2.07
N ARG A 343 -29.67 -5.60 3.18
CA ARG A 343 -30.60 -6.19 4.14
C ARG A 343 -31.80 -6.55 3.29
N ILE A 344 -31.99 -7.85 3.12
CA ILE A 344 -33.08 -8.48 2.40
C ILE A 344 -34.31 -7.61 2.65
N PRO A 345 -34.97 -7.08 1.60
CA PRO A 345 -36.18 -6.31 1.80
C PRO A 345 -37.11 -7.16 2.65
N SER A 346 -37.40 -6.62 3.83
CA SER A 346 -38.39 -7.09 4.78
C SER A 346 -39.58 -7.69 4.04
N THR A 347 -39.71 -9.02 4.09
CA THR A 347 -41.02 -9.64 3.97
C THR A 347 -41.84 -9.03 5.10
N GLN A 348 -42.79 -8.18 4.71
CA GLN A 348 -43.83 -7.67 5.60
C GLN A 348 -44.51 -8.86 6.26
N ASN A 349 -44.20 -9.11 7.54
CA ASN A 349 -45.18 -9.32 8.61
C ASN A 349 -44.46 -9.65 9.92
N GLY A 350 -44.71 -8.83 10.94
CA GLY A 350 -44.50 -9.23 12.34
C GLY A 350 -43.53 -8.37 13.13
N LEU A 351 -44.07 -7.30 13.72
CA LEU A 351 -43.81 -6.82 15.08
C LEU A 351 -42.34 -6.70 15.55
N GLY A 352 -41.88 -5.45 15.53
CA GLY A 352 -40.78 -4.85 16.30
C GLY A 352 -39.84 -5.74 17.11
N ALA A 353 -38.60 -5.89 16.64
CA ALA A 353 -37.47 -6.23 17.49
C ALA A 353 -36.64 -4.96 17.74
N SER A 354 -37.07 -4.23 18.77
CA SER A 354 -36.32 -3.20 19.45
C SER A 354 -34.96 -3.74 19.91
N LEU A 355 -33.93 -2.91 19.80
CA LEU A 355 -32.61 -3.13 20.39
C LEU A 355 -32.74 -3.27 21.92
N SER A 356 -32.72 -4.50 22.41
CA SER A 356 -32.73 -4.79 23.85
C SER A 356 -31.41 -4.37 24.49
N ARG A 357 -31.37 -3.13 24.98
CA ARG A 357 -30.39 -2.70 25.99
C ARG A 357 -30.72 -3.39 27.31
N SER A 358 -29.80 -4.20 27.83
CA SER A 358 -29.91 -4.84 29.14
C SER A 358 -29.98 -3.80 30.26
N GLY A 359 -31.20 -3.53 30.74
CA GLY A 359 -31.49 -2.68 31.89
C GLY A 359 -31.62 -3.50 33.18
N THR A 360 -30.85 -3.12 34.19
CA THR A 360 -30.87 -3.60 35.56
C THR A 360 -31.96 -2.88 36.38
N ARG A 361 -32.91 -3.59 37.03
CA ARG A 361 -33.35 -3.34 38.44
C ARG A 361 -34.53 -4.18 38.97
N LYS A 362 -34.30 -4.66 40.20
CA LYS A 362 -35.15 -4.87 41.41
C LYS A 362 -36.69 -4.68 41.36
N THR A 363 -37.40 -5.69 41.90
CA THR A 363 -38.71 -5.64 42.62
C THR A 363 -38.79 -6.91 43.50
N VAL A 364 -38.73 -6.88 44.83
CA VAL A 364 -39.78 -6.66 45.86
C VAL A 364 -41.08 -7.48 45.68
N GLY A 365 -41.11 -8.64 46.36
CA GLY A 365 -42.18 -9.06 47.29
C GLY A 365 -43.54 -9.55 46.78
N GLY A 366 -43.81 -10.85 46.88
CA GLY A 366 -45.16 -11.45 46.87
C GLY A 366 -45.14 -12.98 46.87
N ARG A 367 -45.68 -13.61 47.91
CA ARG A 367 -45.49 -15.01 48.36
C ARG A 367 -46.76 -15.83 48.20
N GLN A 368 -46.71 -17.07 47.68
CA GLN A 368 -47.45 -18.30 48.12
C GLN A 368 -46.74 -19.56 47.52
N GLN A 369 -46.00 -20.37 48.32
CA GLN A 369 -46.29 -21.76 48.79
C GLN A 369 -46.59 -22.79 47.67
N GLN A 370 -46.01 -23.98 47.44
CA GLN A 370 -45.13 -25.01 48.06
C GLN A 370 -44.81 -26.06 46.93
N PRO A 371 -44.10 -27.22 47.09
CA PRO A 371 -42.99 -27.62 47.96
C PRO A 371 -41.71 -28.04 47.18
N PHE A 372 -40.64 -28.24 47.94
CA PHE A 372 -39.25 -28.47 47.52
C PHE A 372 -38.94 -29.89 46.99
N LEU A 373 -38.19 -29.97 45.88
CA LEU A 373 -37.27 -31.07 45.59
C LEU A 373 -35.86 -30.49 45.48
N ALA A 374 -35.03 -30.80 46.47
CA ALA A 374 -33.64 -30.35 46.56
C ALA A 374 -32.73 -31.24 45.70
N LEU A 375 -31.92 -30.61 44.83
CA LEU A 375 -30.79 -31.24 44.15
C LEU A 375 -29.48 -30.75 44.81
N PRO A 376 -28.51 -31.65 45.07
CA PRO A 376 -27.30 -31.33 45.81
C PRO A 376 -26.24 -30.58 44.97
N PRO A 377 -25.34 -29.82 45.61
CA PRO A 377 -24.21 -29.17 44.94
C PRO A 377 -23.13 -30.20 44.57
N SER A 378 -22.74 -30.23 43.30
CA SER A 378 -21.64 -31.04 42.80
C SER A 378 -20.29 -30.41 43.16
N ASP A 379 -19.57 -31.07 44.06
CA ASP A 379 -18.14 -30.94 44.29
C ASP A 379 -17.36 -31.23 43.01
N VAL A 380 -16.63 -30.23 42.51
CA VAL A 380 -15.74 -30.34 41.35
C VAL A 380 -14.31 -30.33 41.84
N PHE A 381 -13.87 -31.36 42.56
CA PHE A 381 -12.44 -31.76 42.63
C PHE A 381 -12.35 -33.23 43.06
N GLN A 382 -12.05 -34.11 42.11
CA GLN A 382 -11.80 -35.53 42.40
C GLN A 382 -10.41 -35.70 43.05
N PRO A 383 -10.28 -36.53 44.09
CA PRO A 383 -9.00 -36.86 44.71
C PRO A 383 -8.19 -37.74 43.74
N GLY A 384 -7.02 -37.23 43.32
CA GLY A 384 -6.13 -37.90 42.35
C GLY A 384 -5.42 -36.97 41.36
N SER A 385 -5.68 -35.67 41.40
CA SER A 385 -5.06 -34.70 40.49
C SER A 385 -3.60 -34.38 40.87
N LEU A 386 -2.71 -34.51 39.88
CA LEU A 386 -1.23 -34.46 39.93
C LEU A 386 -0.60 -33.09 40.32
N LEU A 387 -1.32 -32.22 41.02
CA LEU A 387 -0.87 -30.86 41.37
C LEU A 387 -0.55 -30.64 42.86
N SER A 388 -0.46 -31.70 43.67
CA SER A 388 0.02 -31.61 45.05
C SER A 388 1.44 -32.17 45.20
N GLN A 389 2.45 -31.34 44.95
CA GLN A 389 3.75 -31.52 45.59
C GLN A 389 4.22 -30.20 46.22
N PRO A 390 4.43 -30.15 47.54
CA PRO A 390 5.35 -29.22 48.16
C PRO A 390 6.74 -29.87 48.25
N GLY A 391 7.77 -29.17 47.78
CA GLY A 391 9.17 -29.55 47.98
C GLY A 391 9.66 -29.28 49.42
N PRO A 392 10.79 -29.88 49.82
CA PRO A 392 11.39 -29.75 51.14
C PRO A 392 11.98 -28.36 51.44
#